data_AF-A0A5C4JCM6-F1
#
_entry.id   AF-A0A5C4JCM6-F1
#
_cell.length_a   1.000
_cell.length_b   1.000
_cell.length_c   1.000
_cell.angle_alpha   90.00
_cell.angle_beta   90.00
_cell.angle_gamma   90.00
#
_symmetry.space_group_name_H-M   'P 1'
#
loop_
_entity.id
_entity.type
_entity.pdbx_description
1 polymer ?
#
loop_
_entity_poly.entity_id
_entity_poly.type
_entity_poly.pdbx_seq_one_letter_code
_entity_poly.pdbx_strand_id
1 'polypeptide(L)'
;MWRFALPVLKISRDPRRPMTFRRADGPQNSRAGTTIGARMHERTNAPRLVPQEGGLMERAIGFALTSVQAVTPGMMSRRTPCASWDLEMLLLHLRDSLAALDDGIRHGRVDMLPEPPAPDEDPVSAVRVRAVRLLRASVSPRRVEVGDRHLGGDLMTAAGAIEVAVHGWDIAQASGRGTPIPAALADELLTVCPLVVPEPARRPLFADPVEPAPDAAAGDRLVAFLGRSPLP
;
A
#
# COMPACT_ATOMS: atom_id res chain seq x y z
N MET A 1 -8.83 -1.90 -0.85
CA MET A 1 -7.76 -0.93 -0.63
C MET A 1 -6.91 -0.98 -1.88
N TRP A 2 -7.16 -0.01 -2.76
CA TRP A 2 -6.38 0.34 -3.96
C TRP A 2 -6.02 -0.79 -4.91
N ARG A 3 -7.07 -1.49 -5.39
CA ARG A 3 -6.97 -2.25 -6.65
C ARG A 3 -7.41 -1.33 -7.78
N PHE A 4 -6.46 -0.67 -8.43
CA PHE A 4 -6.73 -0.10 -9.75
C PHE A 4 -6.94 -1.27 -10.71
N ALA A 5 -8.21 -1.51 -11.04
CA ALA A 5 -8.60 -2.51 -11.99
C ALA A 5 -8.21 -2.03 -13.40
N LEU A 6 -6.98 -2.31 -13.82
CA LEU A 6 -6.76 -2.62 -15.22
C LEU A 6 -6.83 -4.15 -15.36
N PRO A 7 -7.82 -4.71 -16.10
CA PRO A 7 -7.54 -5.95 -16.77
C PRO A 7 -6.32 -5.67 -17.67
N VAL A 8 -5.33 -6.56 -17.64
CA VAL A 8 -4.37 -6.67 -18.73
C VAL A 8 -5.20 -6.72 -20.01
N LEU A 9 -5.26 -5.60 -20.73
CA LEU A 9 -5.94 -5.53 -22.00
C LEU A 9 -5.05 -6.30 -22.98
N LYS A 10 -5.19 -7.63 -23.00
CA LYS A 10 -4.89 -8.38 -24.20
C LYS A 10 -5.81 -7.79 -25.27
N ILE A 11 -5.24 -7.01 -26.18
CA ILE A 11 -5.92 -6.59 -27.40
C ILE A 11 -6.26 -7.89 -28.15
N SER A 12 -7.47 -8.40 -27.93
CA SER A 12 -8.06 -9.50 -28.68
C SER A 12 -9.33 -8.95 -29.33
N ARG A 13 -9.27 -8.75 -30.64
CA ARG A 13 -10.40 -8.36 -31.48
C ARG A 13 -11.38 -9.54 -31.57
N ASP A 14 -12.44 -9.57 -30.76
CA ASP A 14 -13.68 -10.26 -31.15
C ASP A 14 -14.90 -9.79 -30.31
N PRO A 15 -15.90 -9.12 -30.89
CA PRO A 15 -17.13 -8.74 -30.21
C PRO A 15 -18.23 -9.77 -30.50
N ARG A 16 -18.69 -10.52 -29.49
CA ARG A 16 -20.08 -11.07 -29.35
C ARG A 16 -20.20 -12.11 -28.20
N ARG A 17 -20.67 -11.70 -27.01
CA ARG A 17 -21.76 -12.35 -26.22
C ARG A 17 -21.90 -11.77 -24.80
N PRO A 18 -23.13 -11.47 -24.34
CA PRO A 18 -23.42 -11.12 -22.94
C PRO A 18 -23.81 -12.36 -22.11
N MET A 19 -23.44 -12.40 -20.82
CA MET A 19 -23.98 -13.33 -19.83
C MET A 19 -24.68 -12.57 -18.71
N THR A 20 -25.90 -13.02 -18.40
CA THR A 20 -26.81 -12.52 -17.36
C THR A 20 -26.55 -13.20 -16.01
N PHE A 21 -26.81 -12.49 -14.90
CA PHE A 21 -26.74 -13.06 -13.54
C PHE A 21 -28.05 -12.81 -12.79
N ARG A 22 -28.57 -13.86 -12.14
CA ARG A 22 -29.86 -13.90 -11.42
C ARG A 22 -29.59 -13.82 -9.91
N ARG A 23 -30.34 -12.97 -9.20
CA ARG A 23 -30.34 -12.85 -7.73
C ARG A 23 -31.10 -14.01 -7.07
N ALA A 24 -30.71 -14.34 -5.83
CA ALA A 24 -31.56 -14.96 -4.83
C ALA A 24 -31.23 -14.40 -3.43
N ASP A 25 -32.27 -14.23 -2.62
CA ASP A 25 -32.35 -13.52 -1.34
C ASP A 25 -31.90 -14.34 -0.10
N GLY A 26 -31.73 -13.65 1.05
CA GLY A 26 -31.26 -14.15 2.35
C GLY A 26 -32.22 -15.10 3.12
N PRO A 27 -32.01 -15.36 4.44
CA PRO A 27 -32.24 -14.34 5.47
C PRO A 27 -31.34 -14.41 6.75
N GLN A 28 -31.73 -13.58 7.73
CA GLN A 28 -31.11 -13.12 8.99
C GLN A 28 -31.37 -14.00 10.22
N ASN A 29 -30.50 -13.90 11.25
CA ASN A 29 -30.74 -13.79 12.72
C ASN A 29 -29.45 -14.19 13.48
N SER A 30 -29.16 -13.87 14.76
CA SER A 30 -29.50 -12.82 15.72
C SER A 30 -28.69 -13.11 17.01
N ARG A 31 -28.19 -12.05 17.64
CA ARG A 31 -28.00 -11.77 19.09
C ARG A 31 -27.12 -12.66 20.02
N ALA A 32 -26.08 -11.99 20.52
CA ALA A 32 -25.79 -11.61 21.93
C ALA A 32 -25.46 -12.66 23.01
N GLY A 33 -24.32 -12.42 23.69
CA GLY A 33 -23.95 -13.03 24.97
C GLY A 33 -22.67 -12.39 25.54
N THR A 34 -22.85 -11.38 26.39
CA THR A 34 -21.82 -10.70 27.20
C THR A 34 -21.44 -11.55 28.41
N THR A 35 -20.16 -11.59 28.81
CA THR A 35 -19.75 -11.63 30.24
C THR A 35 -18.35 -11.03 30.43
N ILE A 36 -18.25 -10.23 31.48
CA ILE A 36 -17.13 -9.40 31.94
C ILE A 36 -16.34 -10.14 33.04
N GLY A 37 -15.03 -9.92 33.10
CA GLY A 37 -14.18 -10.15 34.27
C GLY A 37 -12.82 -10.76 33.87
N ALA A 38 -11.65 -10.27 34.22
CA ALA A 38 -11.22 -9.21 35.11
C ALA A 38 -9.86 -8.70 34.59
N ARG A 39 -9.59 -7.39 34.66
CA ARG A 39 -8.27 -6.81 34.30
C ARG A 39 -7.43 -6.64 35.56
N MET A 40 -6.44 -7.50 35.73
CA MET A 40 -5.26 -7.22 36.56
C MET A 40 -4.35 -6.31 35.74
N HIS A 41 -4.17 -5.06 36.15
CA HIS A 41 -3.19 -4.16 35.53
C HIS A 41 -1.80 -4.47 36.06
N GLU A 42 -1.14 -5.44 35.46
CA GLU A 42 0.33 -5.49 35.43
C GLU A 42 0.81 -4.28 34.64
N ARG A 43 1.57 -3.41 35.31
CA ARG A 43 2.29 -2.32 34.66
C ARG A 43 3.48 -2.93 33.93
N THR A 44 3.25 -3.41 32.72
CA THR A 44 4.32 -3.79 31.81
C THR A 44 5.04 -2.51 31.40
N ASN A 45 6.31 -2.39 31.80
CA ASN A 45 7.19 -1.30 31.42
C ASN A 45 7.54 -1.45 29.92
N ALA A 46 6.63 -1.02 29.06
CA ALA A 46 6.88 -0.98 27.62
C ALA A 46 7.97 0.08 27.35
N PRO A 47 8.98 -0.23 26.51
CA PRO A 47 9.96 0.77 26.11
C PRO A 47 9.23 1.96 25.51
N ARG A 48 9.48 3.16 26.05
CA ARG A 48 8.95 4.40 25.46
C ARG A 48 9.53 4.51 24.06
N LEU A 49 8.68 4.32 23.05
CA LEU A 49 9.00 4.67 21.68
C LEU A 49 9.39 6.15 21.70
N VAL A 50 10.66 6.42 21.40
CA VAL A 50 11.11 7.79 21.11
C VAL A 50 10.21 8.29 19.98
N PRO A 51 9.53 9.44 20.11
CA PRO A 51 8.73 9.98 19.02
C PRO A 51 9.63 10.12 17.80
N GLN A 52 9.37 9.31 16.77
CA GLN A 52 10.08 9.45 15.51
C GLN A 52 9.61 10.74 14.85
N GLU A 53 10.53 11.49 14.25
CA GLU A 53 10.17 12.71 13.54
C GLU A 53 9.24 12.37 12.35
N GLY A 54 8.11 13.07 12.27
CA GLY A 54 7.13 12.90 11.19
C GLY A 54 6.14 11.72 11.37
N GLY A 55 4.98 11.85 10.72
CA GLY A 55 3.93 10.82 10.77
C GLY A 55 4.28 9.56 9.96
N LEU A 56 3.55 8.46 10.18
CA LEU A 56 3.78 7.17 9.51
C LEU A 56 3.84 7.28 7.98
N MET A 57 2.89 8.02 7.38
CA MET A 57 2.86 8.30 5.94
C MET A 57 4.07 9.10 5.46
N GLU A 58 4.45 10.14 6.20
CA GLU A 58 5.58 11.01 5.85
C GLU A 58 6.89 10.23 5.80
N ARG A 59 7.12 9.35 6.78
CA ARG A 59 8.31 8.47 6.79
C ARG A 59 8.30 7.48 5.64
N ALA A 60 7.14 6.91 5.29
CA ALA A 60 7.00 6.04 4.13
C ALA A 60 7.32 6.79 2.81
N ILE A 61 6.81 8.02 2.65
CA ILE A 61 7.12 8.87 1.48
C ILE A 61 8.62 9.21 1.44
N GLY A 62 9.23 9.57 2.56
CA GLY A 62 10.67 9.84 2.64
C GLY A 62 11.52 8.63 2.21
N PHE A 63 11.12 7.43 2.62
CA PHE A 63 11.77 6.18 2.18
C PHE A 63 11.59 5.93 0.67
N ALA A 64 10.38 6.09 0.13
CA ALA A 64 10.13 5.94 -1.29
C ALA A 64 10.91 6.96 -2.14
N LEU A 65 10.96 8.23 -1.70
CA LEU A 65 11.77 9.28 -2.33
C LEU A 65 13.26 8.97 -2.33
N THR A 66 13.76 8.33 -1.27
CA THR A 66 15.15 7.83 -1.21
C THR A 66 15.39 6.71 -2.22
N SER A 67 14.44 5.80 -2.33
CA SER A 67 14.54 4.63 -3.21
C SER A 67 14.58 5.00 -4.70
N VAL A 68 13.78 6.00 -5.12
CA VAL A 68 13.77 6.46 -6.53
C VAL A 68 15.04 7.23 -6.95
N GLN A 69 15.94 7.62 -6.02
CA GLN A 69 17.17 8.34 -6.39
C GLN A 69 18.13 7.51 -7.24
N ALA A 70 18.06 6.18 -7.13
CA ALA A 70 18.91 5.25 -7.85
C ALA A 70 18.45 4.95 -9.28
N VAL A 71 17.20 5.29 -9.58
CA VAL A 71 16.54 4.90 -10.83
C VAL A 71 17.12 5.74 -11.98
N THR A 72 17.47 5.06 -13.06
CA THR A 72 17.88 5.70 -14.33
C THR A 72 16.95 5.26 -15.47
N PRO A 73 16.87 6.02 -16.57
CA PRO A 73 16.03 5.64 -17.72
C PRO A 73 16.32 4.24 -18.27
N GLY A 74 17.57 3.77 -18.19
CA GLY A 74 17.97 2.43 -18.63
C GLY A 74 17.45 1.28 -17.77
N MET A 75 16.73 1.56 -16.68
CA MET A 75 16.23 0.54 -15.73
C MET A 75 14.75 0.20 -15.92
N MET A 76 14.01 0.91 -16.78
CA MET A 76 12.54 0.84 -16.86
C MET A 76 11.99 -0.57 -17.08
N SER A 77 12.64 -1.37 -17.92
CA SER A 77 12.23 -2.76 -18.22
C SER A 77 12.70 -3.81 -17.22
N ARG A 78 13.36 -3.41 -16.12
CA ARG A 78 13.82 -4.35 -15.09
C ARG A 78 12.62 -4.96 -14.36
N ARG A 79 12.72 -6.26 -14.06
CA ARG A 79 11.73 -6.97 -13.25
C ARG A 79 11.72 -6.41 -11.82
N THR A 80 10.54 -6.41 -11.21
CA THR A 80 10.35 -6.00 -9.83
C THR A 80 9.90 -7.20 -8.97
N PRO A 81 10.03 -7.13 -7.63
CA PRO A 81 9.39 -8.10 -6.74
C PRO A 81 7.86 -8.06 -6.78
N CYS A 82 7.27 -6.96 -7.27
CA CYS A 82 5.85 -6.92 -7.64
C CYS A 82 5.63 -7.71 -8.93
N ALA A 83 5.24 -8.97 -8.76
CA ALA A 83 5.05 -9.89 -9.88
C ALA A 83 4.18 -9.27 -10.98
N SER A 84 4.58 -9.51 -12.23
CA SER A 84 3.97 -8.95 -13.45
C SER A 84 4.26 -7.47 -13.74
N TRP A 85 4.99 -6.75 -12.89
CA TRP A 85 5.39 -5.36 -13.17
C TRP A 85 6.90 -5.25 -13.41
N ASP A 86 7.25 -4.47 -14.43
CA ASP A 86 8.56 -3.87 -14.59
C ASP A 86 8.63 -2.56 -13.79
N LEU A 87 9.81 -1.95 -13.76
CA LEU A 87 10.05 -0.76 -12.95
C LEU A 87 9.23 0.45 -13.42
N GLU A 88 8.99 0.58 -14.72
CA GLU A 88 8.14 1.65 -15.26
C GLU A 88 6.70 1.52 -14.78
N MET A 89 6.10 0.33 -14.90
CA MET A 89 4.76 0.05 -14.40
C MET A 89 4.66 0.32 -12.89
N LEU A 90 5.67 -0.07 -12.12
CA LEU A 90 5.71 0.17 -10.67
C LEU A 90 5.79 1.67 -10.33
N LEU A 91 6.58 2.46 -11.07
CA LEU A 91 6.68 3.91 -10.86
C LEU A 91 5.39 4.64 -11.25
N LEU A 92 4.75 4.23 -12.36
CA LEU A 92 3.43 4.72 -12.76
C LEU A 92 2.38 4.42 -11.69
N HIS A 93 2.34 3.19 -11.18
CA HIS A 93 1.42 2.79 -10.12
C HIS A 93 1.66 3.56 -8.81
N LEU A 94 2.91 3.77 -8.40
CA LEU A 94 3.22 4.54 -7.20
C LEU A 94 2.80 6.01 -7.35
N ARG A 95 3.00 6.62 -8.53
CA ARG A 95 2.51 7.97 -8.84
C ARG A 95 1.00 8.06 -8.69
N ASP A 96 0.25 7.10 -9.24
CA ASP A 96 -1.21 7.08 -9.18
C ASP A 96 -1.70 6.87 -7.75
N SER A 97 -1.03 5.99 -6.99
CA SER A 97 -1.31 5.75 -5.58
C SER A 97 -1.10 7.00 -4.73
N LEU A 98 -0.02 7.76 -4.98
CA LEU A 98 0.23 9.04 -4.30
C LEU A 98 -0.83 10.09 -4.66
N ALA A 99 -1.30 10.14 -5.91
CA ALA A 99 -2.37 11.04 -6.33
C ALA A 99 -3.71 10.68 -5.65
N ALA A 100 -4.06 9.40 -5.63
CA ALA A 100 -5.24 8.88 -4.94
C ALA A 100 -5.22 9.16 -3.43
N LEU A 101 -4.07 9.02 -2.79
CA LEU A 101 -3.90 9.37 -1.38
C LEU A 101 -4.11 10.87 -1.15
N ASP A 102 -3.58 11.73 -2.04
CA ASP A 102 -3.77 13.18 -1.97
C ASP A 102 -5.25 13.55 -2.11
N ASP A 103 -5.97 12.92 -3.04
CA ASP A 103 -7.42 13.12 -3.21
C ASP A 103 -8.21 12.72 -1.95
N GLY A 104 -7.91 11.56 -1.38
CA GLY A 104 -8.62 11.11 -0.18
C GLY A 104 -8.37 12.01 1.03
N ILE A 105 -7.14 12.54 1.17
CA ILE A 105 -6.81 13.47 2.25
C ILE A 105 -7.45 14.84 2.02
N ARG A 106 -7.39 15.39 0.81
CA ARG A 106 -7.88 16.75 0.54
C ARG A 106 -9.39 16.84 0.37
N HIS A 107 -9.97 15.82 -0.25
CA HIS A 107 -11.36 15.86 -0.72
C HIS A 107 -12.26 14.87 0.02
N GLY A 108 -11.70 13.99 0.86
CA GLY A 108 -12.48 12.95 1.53
C GLY A 108 -13.06 11.91 0.56
N ARG A 109 -12.54 11.84 -0.66
CA ARG A 109 -12.93 10.86 -1.68
C ARG A 109 -11.76 10.55 -2.59
N VAL A 110 -11.69 9.33 -3.08
CA VAL A 110 -10.71 8.93 -4.10
C VAL A 110 -11.42 8.55 -5.37
N ASP A 111 -10.99 9.16 -6.47
CA ASP A 111 -11.45 8.78 -7.80
C ASP A 111 -10.74 7.50 -8.25
N MET A 112 -11.48 6.59 -8.88
CA MET A 112 -10.98 5.24 -9.20
C MET A 112 -10.30 5.17 -10.57
N LEU A 113 -10.25 6.28 -11.31
CA LEU A 113 -9.71 6.35 -12.66
C LEU A 113 -8.29 6.95 -12.63
N PRO A 114 -7.26 6.20 -13.04
CA PRO A 114 -5.92 6.75 -13.16
C PRO A 114 -5.88 7.80 -14.27
N GLU A 115 -5.06 8.84 -14.06
CA GLU A 115 -4.78 9.85 -15.07
C GLU A 115 -3.80 9.25 -16.10
N PRO A 116 -4.08 9.34 -17.41
CA PRO A 116 -3.13 8.85 -18.41
C PRO A 116 -1.82 9.63 -18.28
N PRO A 117 -0.65 8.96 -18.31
CA PRO A 117 0.63 9.65 -18.24
C PRO A 117 0.78 10.59 -19.44
N ALA A 118 1.43 11.74 -19.22
CA ALA A 118 1.72 12.63 -20.34
C ALA A 118 2.76 11.97 -21.28
N PRO A 119 2.73 12.24 -22.60
CA PRO A 119 3.59 11.54 -23.58
C PRO A 119 5.10 11.56 -23.28
N ASP A 120 5.59 12.60 -22.59
CA ASP A 120 7.01 12.78 -22.25
C ASP A 120 7.24 12.85 -20.72
N GLU A 121 6.33 12.30 -19.92
CA GLU A 121 6.42 12.37 -18.47
C GLU A 121 7.48 11.40 -17.92
N ASP A 122 8.56 11.93 -17.35
CA ASP A 122 9.55 11.14 -16.61
C ASP A 122 8.91 10.49 -15.36
N PRO A 123 8.86 9.14 -15.25
CA PRO A 123 8.16 8.47 -14.16
C PRO A 123 8.71 8.79 -12.78
N VAL A 124 10.02 9.00 -12.65
CA VAL A 124 10.66 9.35 -11.38
C VAL A 124 10.24 10.76 -10.93
N SER A 125 10.27 11.72 -11.85
CA SER A 125 9.83 13.09 -11.59
C SER A 125 8.35 13.15 -11.23
N ALA A 126 7.51 12.36 -11.90
CA ALA A 126 6.08 12.26 -11.58
C ALA A 126 5.83 11.76 -10.15
N VAL A 127 6.52 10.69 -9.73
CA VAL A 127 6.47 10.19 -8.34
C VAL A 127 6.91 11.28 -7.37
N ARG A 128 8.03 11.97 -7.64
CA ARG A 128 8.53 13.06 -6.77
C ARG A 128 7.52 14.19 -6.63
N VAL A 129 6.90 14.61 -7.72
CA VAL A 129 5.89 15.68 -7.72
C VAL A 129 4.67 15.28 -6.89
N ARG A 130 4.14 14.07 -7.08
CA ARG A 130 2.97 13.59 -6.32
C ARG A 130 3.30 13.40 -4.84
N ALA A 131 4.48 12.87 -4.51
CA ALA A 131 4.96 12.73 -3.14
C ALA A 131 5.05 14.08 -2.41
N VAL A 132 5.64 15.11 -3.05
CA VAL A 132 5.73 16.46 -2.45
C VAL A 132 4.35 17.10 -2.28
N ARG A 133 3.42 16.87 -3.21
CA ARG A 133 2.02 17.35 -3.07
C ARG A 133 1.32 16.70 -1.88
N LEU A 134 1.47 15.39 -1.73
CA LEU A 134 0.90 14.61 -0.62
C LEU A 134 1.48 15.03 0.73
N LEU A 135 2.80 15.27 0.83
CA LEU A 135 3.44 15.78 2.05
C LEU A 135 2.91 17.17 2.47
N ARG A 136 2.40 17.96 1.52
CA ARG A 136 1.76 19.25 1.78
C ARG A 136 0.26 19.12 2.06
N ALA A 137 -0.32 17.93 1.99
CA ALA A 137 -1.70 17.72 2.36
C ALA A 137 -1.80 17.75 3.90
N SER A 138 -2.76 18.53 4.40
CA SER A 138 -3.01 18.64 5.84
C SER A 138 -4.11 17.66 6.27
N VAL A 139 -4.22 17.47 7.60
CA VAL A 139 -5.23 16.71 8.36
C VAL A 139 -6.13 15.78 7.54
N SER A 140 -5.92 14.48 7.70
CA SER A 140 -6.80 13.45 7.13
C SER A 140 -8.25 13.65 7.60
N PRO A 141 -9.24 13.56 6.70
CA PRO A 141 -10.64 13.65 7.06
C PRO A 141 -11.03 12.42 7.88
N ARG A 142 -12.06 12.55 8.72
CA ARG A 142 -12.53 11.43 9.56
C ARG A 142 -12.98 10.21 8.75
N ARG A 143 -13.48 10.45 7.53
CA ARG A 143 -14.03 9.44 6.63
C ARG A 143 -13.61 9.79 5.21
N VAL A 144 -13.27 8.76 4.44
CA VAL A 144 -12.94 8.84 3.01
C VAL A 144 -13.81 7.89 2.21
N GLU A 145 -14.38 8.37 1.12
CA GLU A 145 -15.08 7.57 0.12
C GLU A 145 -14.10 6.92 -0.85
N VAL A 146 -14.23 5.61 -1.08
CA VAL A 146 -13.39 4.83 -1.96
C VAL A 146 -14.27 3.93 -2.82
N GLY A 147 -14.60 4.39 -4.03
CA GLY A 147 -15.62 3.75 -4.85
C GLY A 147 -16.96 3.70 -4.12
N ASP A 148 -17.49 2.50 -3.89
CA ASP A 148 -18.75 2.26 -3.16
C ASP A 148 -18.57 2.10 -1.64
N ARG A 149 -17.35 2.28 -1.12
CA ARG A 149 -16.99 2.02 0.28
C ARG A 149 -16.63 3.30 1.02
N HIS A 150 -16.71 3.23 2.34
CA HIS A 150 -16.23 4.27 3.23
C HIS A 150 -15.14 3.70 4.13
N LEU A 151 -14.06 4.46 4.26
CA LEU A 151 -12.90 4.13 5.08
C LEU A 151 -12.70 5.20 6.16
N GLY A 152 -12.26 4.81 7.36
CA GLY A 152 -11.78 5.79 8.34
C GLY A 152 -10.48 6.44 7.86
N GLY A 153 -10.30 7.73 8.11
CA GLY A 153 -9.09 8.46 7.69
C GLY A 153 -7.79 7.80 8.15
N ASP A 154 -7.73 7.39 9.41
CA ASP A 154 -6.54 6.73 9.98
C ASP A 154 -6.21 5.42 9.27
N LEU A 155 -7.24 4.65 8.92
CA LEU A 155 -7.08 3.39 8.20
C LEU A 155 -6.64 3.62 6.75
N MET A 156 -7.08 4.71 6.11
CA MET A 156 -6.57 5.11 4.80
C MET A 156 -5.09 5.51 4.88
N THR A 157 -4.72 6.31 5.87
CA THR A 157 -3.34 6.74 6.08
C THR A 157 -2.43 5.55 6.35
N ALA A 158 -2.84 4.60 7.19
CA ALA A 158 -2.09 3.37 7.44
C ALA A 158 -1.92 2.53 6.17
N ALA A 159 -2.98 2.39 5.38
CA ALA A 159 -2.94 1.65 4.12
C ALA A 159 -2.01 2.28 3.09
N GLY A 160 -2.08 3.60 2.91
CA GLY A 160 -1.18 4.30 1.99
C GLY A 160 0.27 4.29 2.47
N ALA A 161 0.52 4.30 3.78
CA ALA A 161 1.88 4.16 4.29
C ALA A 161 2.47 2.77 3.97
N ILE A 162 1.68 1.70 4.10
CA ILE A 162 2.08 0.34 3.69
C ILE A 162 2.38 0.30 2.18
N GLU A 163 1.46 0.81 1.36
CA GLU A 163 1.57 0.89 -0.10
C GLU A 163 2.86 1.59 -0.55
N VAL A 164 3.10 2.79 -0.02
CA VAL A 164 4.27 3.60 -0.38
C VAL A 164 5.56 2.96 0.11
N ALA A 165 5.58 2.38 1.32
CA ALA A 165 6.76 1.73 1.87
C ALA A 165 7.15 0.46 1.10
N VAL A 166 6.20 -0.44 0.82
CA VAL A 166 6.49 -1.69 0.11
C VAL A 166 6.92 -1.44 -1.33
N HIS A 167 6.32 -0.46 -2.02
CA HIS A 167 6.75 -0.11 -3.37
C HIS A 167 8.05 0.68 -3.42
N GLY A 168 8.35 1.48 -2.39
CA GLY A 168 9.70 2.02 -2.20
C GLY A 168 10.76 0.91 -2.14
N TRP A 169 10.47 -0.16 -1.40
CA TRP A 169 11.34 -1.33 -1.32
C TRP A 169 11.43 -2.07 -2.66
N ASP A 170 10.29 -2.33 -3.33
CA ASP A 170 10.26 -2.96 -4.66
C ASP A 170 11.14 -2.20 -5.67
N ILE A 171 11.12 -0.84 -5.64
CA ILE A 171 11.96 0.04 -6.47
C ILE A 171 13.45 -0.09 -6.11
N ALA A 172 13.78 -0.10 -4.81
CA ALA A 172 15.16 -0.24 -4.35
C ALA A 172 15.78 -1.58 -4.79
N GLN A 173 15.00 -2.66 -4.76
CA GLN A 173 15.39 -3.98 -5.25
C GLN A 173 15.62 -3.97 -6.77
N ALA A 174 14.66 -3.45 -7.56
CA ALA A 174 14.79 -3.37 -9.02
C ALA A 174 15.96 -2.47 -9.48
N SER A 175 16.30 -1.46 -8.67
CA SER A 175 17.44 -0.58 -8.91
C SER A 175 18.80 -1.19 -8.51
N GLY A 176 18.80 -2.31 -7.80
CA GLY A 176 20.00 -3.02 -7.34
C GLY A 176 20.67 -2.41 -6.10
N ARG A 177 19.96 -1.55 -5.34
CA ARG A 177 20.52 -0.93 -4.12
C ARG A 177 20.25 -1.72 -2.84
N GLY A 178 19.31 -2.66 -2.84
CA GLY A 178 19.09 -3.51 -1.67
C GLY A 178 18.58 -2.76 -0.42
N THR A 179 18.10 -1.52 -0.56
CA THR A 179 17.83 -0.66 0.60
C THR A 179 16.67 -1.21 1.43
N PRO A 180 16.88 -1.62 2.69
CA PRO A 180 15.80 -2.13 3.53
C PRO A 180 14.87 -1.00 3.99
N ILE A 181 13.62 -1.34 4.27
CA ILE A 181 12.68 -0.43 4.95
C ILE A 181 13.25 -0.13 6.35
N PRO A 182 13.37 1.14 6.78
CA PRO A 182 13.90 1.49 8.10
C PRO A 182 13.16 0.76 9.22
N ALA A 183 13.92 0.19 10.17
CA ALA A 183 13.36 -0.72 11.18
C ALA A 183 12.19 -0.12 11.98
N ALA A 184 12.31 1.12 12.43
CA ALA A 184 11.25 1.81 13.16
C ALA A 184 9.97 2.02 12.34
N LEU A 185 10.10 2.29 11.03
CA LEU A 185 8.97 2.37 10.12
C LEU A 185 8.34 0.99 9.94
N ALA A 186 9.16 -0.05 9.73
CA ALA A 186 8.69 -1.40 9.50
C ALA A 186 7.96 -1.99 10.73
N ASP A 187 8.48 -1.79 11.94
CA ASP A 187 7.84 -2.26 13.17
C ASP A 187 6.47 -1.60 13.37
N GLU A 188 6.34 -0.29 13.12
CA GLU A 188 5.04 0.38 13.21
C GLU A 188 4.05 -0.11 12.15
N LEU A 189 4.50 -0.28 10.89
CA LEU A 189 3.67 -0.82 9.81
C LEU A 189 3.19 -2.25 10.11
N LEU A 190 4.05 -3.09 10.69
CA LEU A 190 3.70 -4.46 11.11
C LEU A 190 2.54 -4.48 12.12
N THR A 191 2.44 -3.47 13.01
CA THR A 191 1.32 -3.40 13.97
C THR A 191 -0.04 -3.12 13.31
N VAL A 192 -0.05 -2.40 12.19
CA VAL A 192 -1.29 -2.00 11.48
C VAL A 192 -1.63 -2.92 10.31
N CYS A 193 -0.66 -3.67 9.80
CA CYS A 193 -0.81 -4.63 8.70
C CYS A 193 -2.03 -5.56 8.82
N PRO A 194 -2.32 -6.20 9.98
CA PRO A 194 -3.50 -7.09 10.10
C PRO A 194 -4.85 -6.36 9.95
N LEU A 195 -4.90 -5.05 10.24
CA LEU A 195 -6.11 -4.23 10.08
C LEU A 195 -6.32 -3.82 8.62
N VAL A 196 -5.22 -3.57 7.90
CA VAL A 196 -5.20 -3.09 6.51
C VAL A 196 -5.30 -4.26 5.52
N VAL A 197 -4.64 -5.37 5.82
CA VAL A 197 -4.52 -6.56 4.95
C VAL A 197 -5.10 -7.79 5.67
N PRO A 198 -6.41 -7.81 5.98
CA PRO A 198 -7.03 -9.00 6.56
C PRO A 198 -7.12 -10.12 5.52
N GLU A 199 -7.05 -11.38 5.94
CA GLU A 199 -6.98 -12.52 5.00
C GLU A 199 -8.05 -12.54 3.91
N PRO A 200 -9.34 -12.30 4.20
CA PRO A 200 -10.37 -12.29 3.16
C PRO A 200 -10.18 -11.21 2.10
N ALA A 201 -9.40 -10.15 2.40
CA ALA A 201 -9.15 -9.02 1.51
C ALA A 201 -7.72 -8.98 0.94
N ARG A 202 -6.85 -9.92 1.33
CA ARG A 202 -5.46 -9.99 0.87
C ARG A 202 -5.38 -10.17 -0.64
N ARG A 203 -6.04 -11.20 -1.16
CA ARG A 203 -5.96 -11.51 -2.59
C ARG A 203 -6.91 -10.61 -3.38
N PRO A 204 -6.47 -10.14 -4.56
CA PRO A 204 -5.16 -10.31 -5.19
C PRO A 204 -4.26 -9.07 -5.01
N LEU A 205 -4.51 -8.27 -3.98
CA LEU A 205 -3.74 -7.06 -3.69
C LEU A 205 -2.33 -7.40 -3.22
N PHE A 206 -2.22 -8.37 -2.32
CA PHE A 206 -0.96 -8.92 -1.85
C PHE A 206 -0.89 -10.41 -2.15
N ALA A 207 0.33 -10.90 -2.35
CA ALA A 207 0.58 -12.33 -2.42
C ALA A 207 0.48 -12.96 -1.01
N ASP A 208 0.47 -14.29 -0.94
CA ASP A 208 0.46 -14.97 0.36
C ASP A 208 1.78 -14.68 1.09
N PRO A 209 1.75 -14.55 2.43
CA PRO A 209 2.96 -14.32 3.22
C PRO A 209 4.01 -15.38 2.95
N VAL A 210 5.26 -14.96 2.95
CA VAL A 210 6.42 -15.86 2.92
C VAL A 210 6.97 -15.97 4.33
N GLU A 211 7.47 -17.14 4.72
CA GLU A 211 8.15 -17.31 6.00
C GLU A 211 9.51 -16.57 5.96
N PRO A 212 9.72 -15.53 6.79
CA PRO A 212 11.01 -14.86 6.87
C PRO A 212 12.03 -15.73 7.62
N ALA A 213 13.32 -15.36 7.53
CA ALA A 213 14.33 -15.98 8.40
C ALA A 213 14.01 -15.76 9.89
N PRO A 214 14.36 -16.67 10.81
CA PRO A 214 14.04 -16.54 12.24
C PRO A 214 14.57 -15.25 12.89
N ASP A 215 15.70 -14.74 12.39
CA ASP A 215 16.38 -13.52 12.83
C ASP A 215 16.22 -12.35 11.84
N ALA A 216 15.24 -12.45 10.92
CA ALA A 216 14.97 -11.42 9.92
C ALA A 216 14.74 -10.04 10.54
N ALA A 217 15.34 -9.04 9.91
CA ALA A 217 15.13 -7.64 10.28
C ALA A 217 13.66 -7.24 10.09
N ALA A 218 13.23 -6.19 10.79
CA ALA A 218 11.84 -5.72 10.74
C ALA A 218 11.34 -5.44 9.31
N GLY A 219 12.20 -4.86 8.47
CA GLY A 219 11.89 -4.62 7.05
C GLY A 219 11.62 -5.91 6.28
N ASP A 220 12.43 -6.94 6.48
CA ASP A 220 12.27 -8.25 5.84
C ASP A 220 11.00 -8.95 6.29
N ARG A 221 10.69 -8.90 7.60
CA ARG A 221 9.42 -9.42 8.13
C ARG A 221 8.21 -8.71 7.53
N LEU A 222 8.28 -7.38 7.36
CA LEU A 222 7.21 -6.60 6.76
C LEU A 222 6.98 -7.01 5.29
N VAL A 223 8.02 -7.03 4.47
CA VAL A 223 7.85 -7.37 3.05
C VAL A 223 7.47 -8.85 2.87
N ALA A 224 7.95 -9.74 3.74
CA ALA A 224 7.54 -11.14 3.80
C ALA A 224 6.05 -11.30 4.14
N PHE A 225 5.54 -10.54 5.13
CA PHE A 225 4.11 -10.48 5.44
C PHE A 225 3.25 -10.02 4.23
N LEU A 226 3.80 -9.12 3.41
CA LEU A 226 3.17 -8.59 2.19
C LEU A 226 3.38 -9.49 0.95
N GLY A 227 3.98 -10.67 1.15
CA GLY A 227 4.17 -11.70 0.13
C GLY A 227 5.34 -11.44 -0.82
N ARG A 228 6.34 -10.67 -0.39
CA ARG A 228 7.64 -10.55 -1.07
C ARG A 228 8.65 -11.51 -0.48
N SER A 229 9.57 -11.96 -1.32
CA SER A 229 10.77 -12.66 -0.85
C SER A 229 11.88 -11.63 -0.64
N PRO A 230 12.28 -11.33 0.61
CA PRO A 230 13.50 -10.57 0.85
C PRO A 230 14.68 -11.35 0.25
N LEU A 231 15.59 -10.62 -0.41
CA LEU A 231 16.82 -11.24 -0.90
C LEU A 231 17.73 -11.49 0.31
N PRO A 232 18.44 -12.63 0.37
CA PRO A 232 19.42 -12.92 1.41
C PRO A 232 20.64 -11.99 1.34
#